data_AF-A0A139PPL0-F1
#
_entry.id   AF-A0A139PPL0-F1
#
_cell.length_a   1.000
_cell.length_b   1.000
_cell.length_c   1.000
_cell.angle_alpha   90.00
_cell.angle_beta   90.00
_cell.angle_gamma   90.00
#
_symmetry.space_group_name_H-M   'P 1'
#
loop_
_entity.id
_entity.type
_entity.pdbx_description
1 polymer ?
#
loop_
_entity_poly.entity_id
_entity_poly.type
_entity_poly.pdbx_seq_one_letter_code
_entity_poly.pdbx_strand_id
1 'polypeptide(L)'
;MFSVGKNIADTRTNYKLYMESCKTTYIHKDLYVYRIRKGSISDNISEEFLTDELEALLERIAVLSIVGIDISKEKEMLKDRLKTRCFQAKEAGLENTEIYRRCKEILYFLNK
;
A
#
# COMPACT_ATOMS: atom_id res chain seq x y z
N MET A 1 7.48 -14.91 -4.08
CA MET A 1 8.23 -14.38 -5.24
C MET A 1 7.93 -12.88 -5.36
N PHE A 2 8.95 -12.05 -5.55
CA PHE A 2 8.78 -10.59 -5.67
C PHE A 2 8.33 -10.19 -7.08
N SER A 3 7.48 -9.17 -7.19
CA SER A 3 7.00 -8.64 -8.47
C SER A 3 8.11 -7.85 -9.17
N VAL A 4 8.61 -8.37 -10.29
CA VAL A 4 9.64 -7.70 -11.11
C VAL A 4 9.08 -6.40 -11.69
N GLY A 5 9.85 -5.32 -11.58
CA GLY A 5 9.53 -4.02 -12.19
C GLY A 5 8.43 -3.22 -11.50
N LYS A 6 7.93 -3.67 -10.34
CA LYS A 6 6.90 -2.97 -9.56
C LYS A 6 7.51 -2.34 -8.32
N ASN A 7 7.11 -1.11 -8.01
CA ASN A 7 7.47 -0.46 -6.76
C ASN A 7 6.81 -1.18 -5.57
N ILE A 8 7.35 -0.93 -4.37
CA ILE A 8 6.73 -1.36 -3.11
C ILE A 8 6.57 -2.90 -3.01
N ALA A 9 7.56 -3.63 -3.52
CA ALA A 9 7.56 -5.09 -3.60
C ALA A 9 7.30 -5.75 -2.23
N ASP A 10 7.84 -5.19 -1.15
CA ASP A 10 7.61 -5.66 0.23
C ASP A 10 6.12 -5.66 0.61
N THR A 11 5.36 -4.64 0.20
CA THR A 11 3.91 -4.57 0.48
C THR A 11 3.16 -5.68 -0.25
N ARG A 12 3.61 -6.06 -1.46
CA ARG A 12 3.01 -7.10 -2.30
C ARG A 12 3.39 -8.52 -1.84
N THR A 13 4.53 -8.71 -1.19
CA THR A 13 5.06 -10.05 -0.88
C THR A 13 4.96 -10.43 0.60
N ASN A 14 5.20 -9.52 1.55
CA ASN A 14 5.37 -9.90 2.96
C ASN A 14 4.11 -10.54 3.57
N TYR A 15 2.91 -10.02 3.27
CA TYR A 15 1.67 -10.58 3.82
C TYR A 15 1.43 -12.02 3.32
N LYS A 16 1.83 -12.34 2.08
CA LYS A 16 1.74 -13.69 1.53
C LYS A 16 2.67 -14.64 2.28
N LEU A 17 3.87 -14.19 2.63
CA LEU A 17 4.79 -15.00 3.46
C LEU A 17 4.20 -15.28 4.85
N TYR A 18 3.51 -14.31 5.46
CA TYR A 18 2.81 -14.54 6.73
C TYR A 18 1.65 -15.54 6.58
N MET A 19 0.92 -15.49 5.47
CA MET A 19 -0.15 -16.45 5.19
C MET A 19 0.37 -17.88 5.03
N GLU A 20 1.56 -18.06 4.46
CA GLU A 20 2.22 -19.38 4.35
C GLU A 20 2.82 -19.85 5.69
N SER A 21 2.99 -18.95 6.66
CA SER A 21 3.61 -19.29 7.94
C SER A 21 2.62 -19.99 8.88
N CYS A 22 3.03 -21.08 9.51
CA CYS A 22 2.21 -21.69 10.56
C CYS A 22 2.26 -20.90 11.87
N LYS A 23 3.40 -20.24 12.15
CA LYS A 23 3.67 -19.48 13.37
C LYS A 23 4.60 -18.32 13.05
N THR A 24 4.38 -17.20 13.74
CA THR A 24 5.23 -16.01 13.69
C THR A 24 5.60 -15.59 15.10
N THR A 25 6.85 -15.17 15.31
CA THR A 25 7.34 -14.63 16.59
C THR A 25 7.84 -13.22 16.39
N TYR A 26 7.45 -12.31 17.27
CA TYR A 26 7.88 -10.91 17.27
C TYR A 26 8.83 -10.64 18.44
N ILE A 27 9.94 -9.95 18.17
CA ILE A 27 10.91 -9.52 19.18
C ILE A 27 10.96 -7.99 19.14
N HIS A 28 10.55 -7.34 20.24
CA HIS A 28 10.55 -5.89 20.36
C HIS A 28 11.95 -5.38 20.73
N LYS A 29 12.86 -5.34 19.75
CA LYS A 29 14.24 -4.83 19.90
C LYS A 29 14.69 -4.09 18.64
N ASP A 30 15.51 -3.06 18.82
CA ASP A 30 16.05 -2.21 17.74
C ASP A 30 17.22 -2.88 17.02
N LEU A 31 16.94 -3.99 16.33
CA LEU A 31 17.95 -4.79 15.62
C LEU A 31 18.22 -4.29 14.19
N TYR A 32 17.43 -3.34 13.70
CA TYR A 32 17.51 -2.82 12.34
C TYR A 32 17.53 -1.30 12.33
N VAL A 33 18.54 -0.72 11.69
CA VAL A 33 18.68 0.74 11.53
C VAL A 33 18.27 1.12 10.10
N TYR A 34 17.12 1.79 9.96
CA TYR A 34 16.65 2.28 8.66
C TYR A 34 17.36 3.59 8.29
N ARG A 35 18.06 3.60 7.14
CA ARG A 35 18.72 4.80 6.63
C ARG A 35 17.75 5.65 5.81
N ILE A 36 17.56 6.89 6.22
CA ILE A 36 16.82 7.90 5.45
C ILE A 36 17.80 8.62 4.52
N ARG A 37 17.49 8.69 3.22
CA ARG A 37 18.28 9.42 2.22
C ARG A 37 17.36 10.17 1.26
N LYS A 38 17.83 11.31 0.75
CA LYS A 38 17.14 12.07 -0.30
C LYS A 38 17.02 11.21 -1.56
N GLY A 39 15.86 11.27 -2.22
CA GLY A 39 15.58 10.51 -3.44
C GLY A 39 15.21 9.06 -3.17
N SER A 40 14.71 8.75 -1.96
CA SER A 40 14.09 7.45 -1.71
C SER A 40 12.82 7.31 -2.55
N ILE A 41 12.41 6.07 -2.84
CA ILE A 41 11.21 5.79 -3.66
C ILE A 41 9.97 6.45 -3.02
N SER A 42 9.90 6.47 -1.69
CA SER A 42 8.84 7.15 -0.93
C SER A 42 8.79 8.67 -1.11
N ASP A 43 9.89 9.28 -1.54
CA ASP A 43 10.04 10.74 -1.63
C ASP A 43 9.70 11.26 -3.03
N ASN A 44 9.61 10.37 -4.02
CA ASN A 44 9.34 10.69 -5.42
C ASN A 44 7.93 10.20 -5.81
N ILE A 45 6.92 10.99 -5.50
CA ILE A 45 5.53 10.69 -5.84
C ILE A 45 5.33 10.81 -7.35
N SER A 46 4.98 9.70 -7.99
CA SER A 46 4.71 9.60 -9.42
C SER A 46 3.42 8.82 -9.66
N GLU A 47 2.84 8.93 -10.86
CA GLU A 47 1.66 8.15 -11.23
C GLU A 47 1.89 6.65 -11.14
N GLU A 48 3.07 6.18 -11.56
CA GLU A 48 3.46 4.77 -11.49
C GLU A 48 3.52 4.28 -10.03
N PHE A 49 4.18 5.04 -9.15
CA PHE A 49 4.25 4.71 -7.73
C PHE A 49 2.86 4.60 -7.08
N LEU A 50 2.00 5.58 -7.34
CA LEU A 50 0.63 5.61 -6.81
C LEU A 50 -0.23 4.46 -7.35
N THR A 51 -0.07 4.15 -8.63
CA THR A 51 -0.75 3.02 -9.28
C THR A 51 -0.32 1.70 -8.65
N ASP A 52 1.00 1.51 -8.50
CA ASP A 52 1.55 0.30 -7.91
C ASP A 52 1.11 0.09 -6.46
N GLU A 53 1.00 1.16 -5.69
CA GLU A 53 0.52 1.09 -4.30
C GLU A 53 -0.97 0.76 -4.25
N LEU A 54 -1.79 1.44 -5.04
CA LEU A 54 -3.23 1.19 -5.06
C LEU A 54 -3.54 -0.27 -5.42
N GLU A 55 -2.90 -0.78 -6.47
CA GLU A 55 -3.01 -2.18 -6.87
C GLU A 55 -2.60 -3.13 -5.75
N ALA A 56 -1.47 -2.86 -5.07
CA ALA A 56 -0.98 -3.72 -3.99
C ALA A 56 -1.95 -3.80 -2.80
N LEU A 57 -2.57 -2.66 -2.44
CA LEU A 57 -3.52 -2.60 -1.33
C LEU A 57 -4.83 -3.31 -1.68
N LEU A 58 -5.35 -3.10 -2.89
CA LEU A 58 -6.57 -3.76 -3.36
C LEU A 58 -6.37 -5.27 -3.51
N GLU A 59 -5.21 -5.70 -4.04
CA GLU A 59 -4.86 -7.12 -4.13
C GLU A 59 -4.87 -7.76 -2.75
N ARG A 60 -4.23 -7.13 -1.75
CA ARG A 60 -4.19 -7.66 -0.38
C ARG A 60 -5.59 -7.86 0.19
N ILE A 61 -6.46 -6.86 0.06
CA ILE A 61 -7.85 -6.98 0.54
C ILE A 61 -8.55 -8.13 -0.17
N ALA A 62 -8.41 -8.24 -1.50
CA ALA A 62 -9.05 -9.30 -2.26
C ALA A 62 -8.57 -10.69 -1.83
N VAL A 63 -7.25 -10.88 -1.70
CA VAL A 63 -6.65 -12.15 -1.28
C VAL A 63 -7.09 -12.54 0.13
N LEU A 64 -7.00 -11.62 1.09
CA LEU A 64 -7.40 -11.89 2.48
C LEU A 64 -8.91 -12.20 2.58
N SER A 65 -9.74 -11.49 1.81
CA SER A 65 -11.19 -11.76 1.73
C SER A 65 -11.48 -13.16 1.21
N ILE A 66 -10.81 -13.59 0.12
CA ILE A 66 -11.01 -14.91 -0.50
C ILE A 66 -10.65 -16.04 0.47
N VAL A 67 -9.60 -15.85 1.27
CA VAL A 67 -9.14 -16.84 2.26
C VAL A 67 -10.00 -16.82 3.53
N GLY A 68 -10.92 -15.86 3.67
CA GLY A 68 -11.82 -15.74 4.83
C GLY A 68 -11.17 -15.10 6.05
N ILE A 69 -10.08 -14.34 5.87
CA ILE A 69 -9.45 -13.56 6.94
C ILE A 69 -10.24 -12.25 7.12
N ASP A 70 -10.43 -11.82 8.38
CA ASP A 70 -11.06 -10.53 8.68
C ASP A 70 -10.23 -9.37 8.11
N ILE A 71 -10.86 -8.61 7.22
CA ILE A 71 -10.27 -7.48 6.50
C ILE A 71 -10.57 -6.12 7.14
N SER A 72 -11.23 -6.07 8.31
CA SER A 72 -11.67 -4.81 8.92
C SER A 72 -10.49 -3.84 9.12
N LYS A 73 -9.35 -4.33 9.60
CA LYS A 73 -8.13 -3.51 9.76
C LYS A 73 -7.52 -3.07 8.43
N GLU A 74 -7.56 -3.94 7.42
CA GLU A 74 -7.00 -3.65 6.09
C GLU A 74 -7.85 -2.61 5.34
N LYS A 75 -9.17 -2.60 5.58
CA LYS A 75 -10.07 -1.55 5.07
C LYS A 75 -9.76 -0.17 5.66
N GLU A 76 -9.58 -0.08 6.99
CA GLU A 76 -9.20 1.18 7.63
C GLU A 76 -7.83 1.66 7.15
N MET A 77 -6.86 0.75 7.04
CA MET A 77 -5.54 1.08 6.51
C MET A 77 -5.61 1.55 5.05
N LEU A 78 -6.44 0.93 4.20
CA LEU A 78 -6.66 1.39 2.82
C LEU A 78 -7.19 2.82 2.80
N LYS A 79 -8.20 3.12 3.64
CA LYS A 79 -8.81 4.45 3.73
C LYS A 79 -7.78 5.51 4.14
N ASP A 80 -6.96 5.24 5.14
CA ASP A 80 -5.92 6.17 5.59
C ASP A 80 -4.83 6.36 4.53
N ARG A 81 -4.35 5.28 3.92
CA ARG A 81 -3.37 5.36 2.83
C ARG A 81 -3.90 6.15 1.64
N LEU A 82 -5.15 5.89 1.22
CA LEU A 82 -5.77 6.64 0.11
C LEU A 82 -5.84 8.14 0.41
N LYS A 83 -6.21 8.55 1.64
CA LYS A 83 -6.21 9.97 2.02
C LYS A 83 -4.81 10.58 1.91
N THR A 84 -3.80 9.92 2.47
CA THR A 84 -2.41 10.39 2.41
C THR A 84 -1.91 10.49 0.98
N ARG A 85 -2.20 9.49 0.14
CA ARG A 85 -1.74 9.47 -1.26
C ARG A 85 -2.49 10.45 -2.15
N CYS A 86 -3.78 10.66 -1.95
CA CYS A 86 -4.51 11.73 -2.61
C CYS A 86 -3.90 13.09 -2.29
N PHE A 87 -3.59 13.36 -1.01
CA PHE A 87 -2.93 14.60 -0.62
C PHE A 87 -1.57 14.76 -1.30
N GLN A 88 -0.73 13.73 -1.26
CA GLN A 88 0.59 13.76 -1.90
C GLN A 88 0.53 13.88 -3.43
N ALA A 89 -0.42 13.22 -4.08
CA ALA A 89 -0.64 13.34 -5.52
C ALA A 89 -1.01 14.78 -5.90
N LYS A 90 -1.84 15.44 -5.09
CA LYS A 90 -2.17 16.85 -5.25
C LYS A 90 -0.94 17.75 -5.11
N GLU A 91 -0.15 17.57 -4.05
CA GLU A 91 1.09 18.33 -3.83
C GLU A 91 2.10 18.13 -4.98
N ALA A 92 2.10 16.95 -5.61
CA ALA A 92 2.92 16.62 -6.76
C ALA A 92 2.34 17.11 -8.12
N GLY A 93 1.19 17.81 -8.11
CA GLY A 93 0.56 18.33 -9.34
C GLY A 93 -0.14 17.26 -10.20
N LEU A 94 -0.46 16.09 -9.64
CA LEU A 94 -1.05 14.95 -10.36
C LEU A 94 -2.59 14.97 -10.35
N GLU A 95 -3.22 16.12 -10.11
CA GLU A 95 -4.68 16.21 -9.94
C GLU A 95 -5.48 15.88 -11.21
N ASN A 96 -4.87 16.03 -12.39
CA ASN A 96 -5.49 15.74 -13.67
C ASN A 96 -5.24 14.29 -14.15
N THR A 97 -4.61 13.47 -13.31
CA THR A 97 -4.25 12.09 -13.66
C THR A 97 -5.38 11.11 -13.37
N GLU A 98 -5.40 10.02 -14.13
CA GLU A 98 -6.37 8.95 -13.95
C GLU A 98 -6.24 8.30 -12.57
N ILE A 99 -5.01 8.12 -12.08
CA ILE A 99 -4.78 7.50 -10.76
C ILE A 99 -5.35 8.37 -9.62
N TYR A 100 -5.22 9.70 -9.71
CA TYR A 100 -5.80 10.60 -8.71
C TYR A 100 -7.33 10.52 -8.70
N ARG A 101 -7.97 10.47 -9.88
CA ARG A 101 -9.42 10.29 -10.01
C ARG A 101 -9.88 8.98 -9.34
N ARG A 102 -9.22 7.85 -9.66
CA ARG A 102 -9.55 6.53 -9.09
C ARG A 102 -9.41 6.50 -7.57
N CYS A 103 -8.33 7.07 -7.02
CA CYS A 103 -8.14 7.13 -5.57
C CYS A 103 -9.27 7.90 -4.86
N LYS A 104 -9.73 9.02 -5.43
CA LYS A 104 -10.87 9.77 -4.90
C LYS A 104 -12.19 9.00 -4.97
N GLU A 105 -12.44 8.29 -6.06
CA GLU A 105 -13.66 7.49 -6.23
C GLU A 105 -13.72 6.35 -5.22
N ILE A 106 -12.64 5.60 -5.07
CA ILE A 106 -12.58 4.51 -4.09
C ILE A 106 -12.78 5.08 -2.67
N LEU A 107 -12.10 6.18 -2.34
CA LEU A 107 -12.26 6.83 -1.04
C LEU A 107 -13.70 7.32 -0.80
N TYR A 108 -14.38 7.85 -1.84
CA TYR A 108 -15.78 8.22 -1.76
C TYR A 108 -16.68 7.02 -1.43
N PHE A 109 -16.51 5.90 -2.13
CA PHE A 109 -17.30 4.69 -1.87
C PHE A 109 -17.02 4.06 -0.50
N LEU A 110 -15.79 4.15 0.01
CA LEU A 110 -15.44 3.66 1.35
C LEU A 110 -16.02 4.52 2.49
N ASN A 111 -16.47 5.73 2.21
CA ASN A 111 -17.06 6.64 3.19
C ASN A 111 -18.59 6.70 3.14
N LYS A 112 -19.20 5.96 2.21
CA LYS A 112 -20.65 5.85 2.07
C LYS A 112 -21.17 4.69 2.91
#